data_AF-A0A662ZCZ3-F1
#
_entry.id   AF-A0A662ZCZ3-F1
#
_cell.length_a   1.000
_cell.length_b   1.000
_cell.length_c   1.000
_cell.angle_alpha   90.00
_cell.angle_beta   90.00
_cell.angle_gamma   90.00
#
_symmetry.space_group_name_H-M   'P 1'
#
loop_
_entity.id
_entity.type
_entity.pdbx_description
1 polymer ?
#
loop_
_entity_poly.entity_id
_entity_poly.type
_entity_poly.pdbx_seq_one_letter_code
_entity_poly.pdbx_strand_id
1 'polypeptide(L)'
;MQIYDGDVYHGWAEYMIYGGLPLAVIMKTDEQKVQYLKSLFRETYIKDIVERNKIEKQKELEDLLNVLSSTIGGLTNPLKIEDTFKSRLHSSISNNTISKYIVYLKEAFVINEAQRYDVKSRKYIGSPVKYYFEDVGLRNALLDFRQVEETHLMENIIYNELRMRGYNVDVGNVKQRFVDKSSGSKLTKHLEIDFVANLGSRRIYIQSAFQMPNAEKIKQEKASLLAIKDSFKKIIIVKDVIKPFQDEDGILTISLFDFLQNSNSLEW
;
A
#
# COMPACT_ATOMS: atom_id res chain seq x y z
N MET A 1 17.04 -1.47 -6.50
CA MET A 1 17.62 -2.56 -7.31
C MET A 1 18.62 -2.08 -8.36
N GLN A 2 18.41 -0.95 -9.05
CA GLN A 2 19.34 -0.48 -10.09
C GLN A 2 20.78 -0.18 -9.62
N ILE A 3 20.95 0.14 -8.34
CA ILE A 3 22.24 0.52 -7.73
C ILE A 3 22.68 -0.45 -6.62
N TYR A 4 22.03 -1.61 -6.51
CA TYR A 4 22.39 -2.60 -5.50
C TYR A 4 23.35 -3.62 -6.12
N ASP A 5 24.52 -3.79 -5.51
CA ASP A 5 25.60 -4.61 -6.08
C ASP A 5 25.40 -6.13 -5.89
N GLY A 6 24.47 -6.54 -5.01
CA GLY A 6 24.14 -7.95 -4.78
C GLY A 6 23.02 -8.47 -5.69
N ASP A 7 22.55 -9.69 -5.42
CA ASP A 7 21.44 -10.25 -6.20
C ASP A 7 20.10 -9.60 -5.85
N VAL A 8 19.13 -9.85 -6.75
CA VAL A 8 17.78 -9.30 -6.69
C VAL A 8 17.04 -9.62 -5.38
N TYR A 9 17.25 -10.79 -4.79
CA TYR A 9 16.55 -11.22 -3.59
C TYR A 9 17.08 -10.51 -2.36
N HIS A 10 18.41 -10.38 -2.24
CA HIS A 10 19.02 -9.58 -1.17
C HIS A 10 18.68 -8.10 -1.33
N GLY A 11 18.70 -7.58 -2.56
CA GLY A 11 18.31 -6.20 -2.84
C GLY A 11 16.85 -5.91 -2.48
N TRP A 12 15.96 -6.89 -2.66
CA TRP A 12 14.57 -6.82 -2.22
C TRP A 12 14.44 -6.85 -0.69
N ALA A 13 15.13 -7.77 -0.01
CA ALA A 13 15.15 -7.84 1.44
C ALA A 13 15.64 -6.51 2.06
N GLU A 14 16.71 -5.94 1.52
CA GLU A 14 17.25 -4.63 1.90
C GLU A 14 16.23 -3.50 1.69
N TYR A 15 15.64 -3.42 0.49
CA TYR A 15 14.68 -2.38 0.16
C TYR A 15 13.40 -2.45 1.01
N MET A 16 12.91 -3.64 1.32
CA MET A 16 11.76 -3.81 2.21
C MET A 16 11.99 -3.29 3.61
N ILE A 17 13.22 -3.41 4.12
CA ILE A 17 13.56 -3.01 5.49
C ILE A 17 13.95 -1.53 5.55
N TYR A 18 14.83 -1.09 4.66
CA TYR A 18 15.47 0.24 4.73
C TYR A 18 14.96 1.25 3.70
N GLY A 19 14.07 0.83 2.79
CA GLY A 19 13.51 1.70 1.77
C GLY A 19 14.50 2.10 0.67
N GLY A 20 14.17 3.18 -0.03
CA GLY A 20 14.88 3.67 -1.21
C GLY A 20 15.67 4.95 -1.02
N LEU A 21 15.70 5.50 0.21
CA LEU A 21 16.41 6.75 0.47
C LEU A 21 17.90 6.64 0.12
N PRO A 22 18.45 7.51 -0.74
CA PRO A 22 19.79 7.33 -1.31
C PRO A 22 20.90 7.09 -0.29
N LEU A 23 20.90 7.85 0.81
CA LEU A 23 21.93 7.70 1.85
C LEU A 23 21.78 6.39 2.64
N ALA A 24 20.57 5.88 2.83
CA ALA A 24 20.34 4.57 3.46
C ALA A 24 20.87 3.44 2.56
N VAL A 25 20.70 3.56 1.24
CA VAL A 25 21.12 2.54 0.28
C VAL A 25 22.64 2.37 0.23
N ILE A 26 23.41 3.45 0.41
CA ILE A 26 24.89 3.41 0.35
C ILE A 26 25.56 3.15 1.70
N MET A 27 24.80 3.11 2.81
CA MET A 27 25.33 2.79 4.13
C MET A 27 25.72 1.32 4.23
N LYS A 28 26.83 1.05 4.95
CA LYS A 28 27.46 -0.27 4.94
C LYS A 28 26.88 -1.23 5.97
N THR A 29 26.37 -0.72 7.09
CA THR A 29 25.84 -1.56 8.17
C THR A 29 24.39 -1.23 8.46
N ASP A 30 23.68 -2.24 8.94
CA ASP A 30 22.26 -2.14 9.29
C ASP A 30 22.05 -1.13 10.42
N GLU A 31 22.97 -1.06 11.40
CA GLU A 31 22.91 -0.10 12.49
C GLU A 31 22.97 1.35 11.98
N GLN A 32 23.84 1.62 10.99
CA GLN A 32 23.94 2.92 10.37
C GLN A 32 22.63 3.30 9.66
N LYS A 33 22.06 2.38 8.88
CA LYS A 33 20.78 2.58 8.17
C LYS A 33 19.64 2.85 9.15
N VAL A 34 19.53 2.03 10.20
CA VAL A 34 18.50 2.17 11.25
C VAL A 34 18.63 3.51 11.95
N GLN A 35 19.83 3.88 12.40
CA GLN A 35 20.06 5.14 13.10
C GLN A 35 19.77 6.34 12.19
N TYR A 36 20.21 6.28 10.93
CA TYR A 36 19.95 7.31 9.94
C TYR A 36 18.45 7.50 9.70
N LEU A 37 17.70 6.44 9.40
CA LEU A 37 16.26 6.53 9.11
C LEU A 37 15.49 7.06 10.33
N LYS A 38 15.84 6.62 11.55
CA LYS A 38 15.23 7.14 12.80
C LYS A 38 15.58 8.61 13.04
N SER A 39 16.81 9.01 12.75
CA SER A 39 17.25 10.40 12.89
C SER A 39 16.59 11.30 11.87
N LEU A 40 16.58 10.90 10.60
CA LEU A 40 15.96 11.64 9.50
C LEU A 40 14.46 11.86 9.78
N PHE A 41 13.77 10.82 10.23
CA PHE A 41 12.36 10.94 10.54
C PHE A 41 12.08 11.95 11.66
N ARG A 42 12.81 11.87 12.79
CA ARG A 42 12.59 12.73 13.96
C ARG A 42 13.10 14.15 13.76
N GLU A 43 14.33 14.29 13.28
CA GLU A 43 15.04 15.58 13.23
C GLU A 43 14.72 16.39 11.97
N THR A 44 14.14 15.77 10.94
CA THR A 44 13.76 16.45 9.70
C THR A 44 12.25 16.40 9.51
N TYR A 45 11.67 15.23 9.23
CA TYR A 45 10.24 15.16 8.87
C TYR A 45 9.30 15.66 9.98
N ILE A 46 9.42 15.11 11.20
CA ILE A 46 8.55 15.53 12.31
C ILE A 46 8.78 16.99 12.67
N LYS A 47 10.04 17.39 12.81
CA LYS A 47 10.41 18.75 13.17
C LYS A 47 9.85 19.78 12.18
N ASP A 48 10.06 19.56 10.89
CA ASP A 48 9.57 20.46 9.83
C ASP A 48 8.05 20.54 9.82
N ILE A 49 7.34 19.42 10.00
CA ILE A 49 5.88 19.38 10.04
C ILE A 49 5.35 20.16 11.25
N VAL A 50 5.96 19.97 12.42
CA VAL A 50 5.59 20.64 13.67
C VAL A 50 5.84 22.15 13.58
N GLU A 51 7.01 22.56 13.12
CA GLU A 51 7.40 23.97 12.99
C GLU A 51 6.55 24.71 11.95
N ARG A 52 6.38 24.12 10.75
CA ARG A 52 5.61 24.72 9.65
C ARG A 52 4.15 24.93 10.01
N ASN A 53 3.55 23.98 10.73
CA ASN A 53 2.12 23.98 11.05
C ASN A 53 1.81 24.48 12.48
N LYS A 54 2.84 24.86 13.24
CA LYS A 54 2.74 25.32 14.64
C LYS A 54 1.97 24.34 15.51
N ILE A 55 2.32 23.07 15.42
CA ILE A 55 1.64 21.99 16.15
C ILE A 55 2.07 22.02 17.62
N GLU A 56 1.13 22.33 18.52
CA GLU A 56 1.41 22.38 19.96
C GLU A 56 1.60 20.98 20.56
N LYS A 57 0.83 20.00 20.07
CA LYS A 57 0.80 18.64 20.62
C LYS A 57 1.51 17.66 19.70
N GLN A 58 2.84 17.73 19.66
CA GLN A 58 3.68 16.86 18.84
C GLN A 58 3.42 15.37 19.09
N LYS A 59 3.21 14.96 20.35
CA LYS A 59 2.94 13.56 20.69
C LYS A 59 1.72 12.99 19.96
N GLU A 60 0.66 13.79 19.79
CA GLU A 60 -0.55 13.34 19.08
C GLU A 60 -0.28 13.08 17.58
N LEU A 61 0.63 13.84 16.97
CA LEU A 61 1.07 13.61 15.59
C LEU A 61 1.90 12.33 15.46
N GLU A 62 2.84 12.11 16.38
CA GLU A 62 3.67 10.90 16.42
C GLU A 62 2.81 9.65 16.66
N ASP A 63 1.86 9.72 17.59
CA ASP A 63 0.90 8.64 17.85
C ASP A 63 0.05 8.33 16.61
N LEU A 64 -0.34 9.35 15.84
CA LEU A 64 -1.09 9.16 14.60
C LEU A 64 -0.26 8.40 13.57
N LEU A 65 1.02 8.76 13.43
CA LEU A 65 1.95 8.07 12.54
C LEU A 65 2.18 6.62 12.97
N ASN A 66 2.24 6.33 14.27
CA ASN A 66 2.31 4.96 14.78
C ASN A 66 1.04 4.14 14.43
N VAL A 67 -0.15 4.76 14.54
CA VAL A 67 -1.40 4.12 14.13
C VAL A 67 -1.45 3.88 12.61
N LEU A 68 -1.02 4.85 11.79
CA LEU A 68 -1.01 4.70 10.34
C LEU A 68 0.04 3.68 9.85
N SER A 69 1.24 3.69 10.43
CA SER A 69 2.31 2.74 10.10
C SER A 69 1.95 1.30 10.45
N SER A 70 1.31 1.08 11.61
CA SER A 70 0.83 -0.25 12.02
C SER A 70 -0.37 -0.76 11.22
N THR A 71 -1.06 0.10 10.48
CA THR A 71 -2.24 -0.25 9.66
C THR A 71 -2.05 0.04 8.17
N ILE A 72 -0.79 0.07 7.72
CA ILE A 72 -0.39 0.30 6.32
C ILE A 72 -1.15 -0.63 5.35
N GLY A 73 -1.68 -0.07 4.27
CA GLY A 73 -2.52 -0.83 3.32
C GLY A 73 -3.90 -1.26 3.88
N GLY A 74 -4.25 -0.89 5.11
CA GLY A 74 -5.57 -1.13 5.69
C GLY A 74 -6.56 -0.01 5.39
N LEU A 75 -7.82 -0.36 5.14
CA LEU A 75 -8.89 0.63 5.05
C LEU A 75 -9.14 1.31 6.41
N THR A 76 -9.00 2.63 6.41
CA THR A 76 -9.20 3.46 7.59
C THR A 76 -9.83 4.81 7.27
N ASN A 77 -10.23 5.53 8.32
CA ASN A 77 -10.75 6.89 8.23
C ASN A 77 -10.54 7.61 9.57
N PRO A 78 -10.70 8.95 9.61
CA PRO A 78 -10.47 9.72 10.83
C PRO A 78 -11.28 9.26 12.04
N LEU A 79 -12.52 8.77 11.85
CA LEU A 79 -13.36 8.25 12.94
C LEU A 79 -12.79 6.93 13.52
N LYS A 80 -12.40 5.99 12.66
CA LYS A 80 -11.79 4.73 13.09
C LYS A 80 -10.45 4.95 13.80
N ILE A 81 -9.69 5.95 13.35
CA ILE A 81 -8.45 6.36 14.01
C ILE A 81 -8.77 6.98 15.37
N GLU A 82 -9.75 7.90 15.45
CA GLU A 82 -10.21 8.49 16.71
C GLU A 82 -10.62 7.40 17.73
N ASP A 83 -11.36 6.39 17.30
CA ASP A 83 -11.75 5.25 18.15
C ASP A 83 -10.52 4.46 18.64
N THR A 84 -9.49 4.33 17.81
CA THR A 84 -8.21 3.71 18.19
C THR A 84 -7.48 4.55 19.23
N PHE A 85 -7.43 5.87 19.07
CA PHE A 85 -6.85 6.79 20.06
C PHE A 85 -7.57 6.72 21.41
N LYS A 86 -8.90 6.70 21.40
CA LYS A 86 -9.71 6.57 22.63
C LYS A 86 -9.48 5.25 23.34
N SER A 87 -9.52 4.15 22.59
CA SER A 87 -9.49 2.79 23.15
C SER A 87 -8.08 2.30 23.53
N ARG A 88 -7.04 2.70 22.80
CA ARG A 88 -5.66 2.20 22.98
C ARG A 88 -4.71 3.20 23.60
N LEU A 89 -4.87 4.49 23.26
CA LEU A 89 -3.95 5.55 23.69
C LEU A 89 -4.54 6.41 24.81
N HIS A 90 -5.81 6.17 25.17
CA HIS A 90 -6.57 6.95 26.16
C HIS A 90 -6.50 8.46 25.89
N SER A 91 -6.50 8.83 24.61
CA SER A 91 -6.40 10.21 24.14
C SER A 91 -7.73 10.68 23.53
N SER A 92 -8.06 11.95 23.77
CA SER A 92 -9.29 12.60 23.31
C SER A 92 -9.11 13.43 22.03
N ILE A 93 -8.12 13.10 21.21
CA ILE A 93 -7.91 13.74 19.92
C ILE A 93 -9.18 13.65 19.06
N SER A 94 -9.54 14.73 18.38
CA SER A 94 -10.75 14.78 17.53
C SER A 94 -10.47 14.26 16.12
N ASN A 95 -11.50 13.73 15.44
CA ASN A 95 -11.43 13.42 14.00
C ASN A 95 -10.97 14.61 13.13
N ASN A 96 -11.29 15.84 13.50
CA ASN A 96 -10.90 17.05 12.78
C ASN A 96 -9.39 17.27 12.91
N THR A 97 -8.83 17.10 14.11
CA THR A 97 -7.38 17.15 14.34
C THR A 97 -6.67 16.04 13.57
N ILE A 98 -7.18 14.81 13.62
CA ILE A 98 -6.63 13.68 12.86
C ILE A 98 -6.63 13.98 11.36
N SER A 99 -7.74 14.45 10.81
CA SER A 99 -7.87 14.80 9.39
C SER A 99 -6.85 15.88 9.00
N LYS A 100 -6.70 16.91 9.84
CA LYS A 100 -5.74 17.99 9.64
C LYS A 100 -4.29 17.48 9.66
N TYR A 101 -3.94 16.61 10.60
CA TYR A 101 -2.60 16.01 10.64
C TYR A 101 -2.33 15.09 9.45
N ILE A 102 -3.32 14.30 9.00
CA ILE A 102 -3.18 13.50 7.76
C ILE A 102 -2.85 14.40 6.56
N VAL A 103 -3.52 15.56 6.44
CA VAL A 103 -3.19 16.54 5.39
C VAL A 103 -1.73 16.99 5.49
N TYR A 104 -1.25 17.30 6.69
CA TYR A 104 0.15 17.71 6.90
C TYR A 104 1.14 16.62 6.53
N LEU A 105 0.85 15.36 6.86
CA LEU A 105 1.69 14.22 6.49
C LEU A 105 1.75 14.01 4.97
N LYS A 106 0.63 14.25 4.27
CA LYS A 106 0.59 14.20 2.79
C LYS A 106 1.37 15.34 2.15
N GLU A 107 1.20 16.57 2.65
CA GLU A 107 1.93 17.75 2.15
C GLU A 107 3.45 17.66 2.39
N ALA A 108 3.86 16.90 3.41
CA ALA A 108 5.26 16.61 3.71
C ALA A 108 5.81 15.36 3.00
N PHE A 109 5.04 14.73 2.10
CA PHE A 109 5.43 13.51 1.38
C PHE A 109 5.85 12.37 2.32
N VAL A 110 5.18 12.24 3.47
CA VAL A 110 5.38 11.10 4.38
C VAL A 110 4.46 9.95 3.96
N ILE A 111 3.22 10.28 3.64
CA ILE A 111 2.20 9.33 3.21
C ILE A 111 1.46 9.83 1.97
N ASN A 112 0.89 8.90 1.22
CA ASN A 112 -0.10 9.14 0.19
C ASN A 112 -1.40 8.39 0.49
N GLU A 113 -2.49 8.80 -0.14
CA GLU A 113 -3.79 8.14 -0.01
C GLU A 113 -4.19 7.46 -1.31
N ALA A 114 -4.80 6.28 -1.20
CA ALA A 114 -5.48 5.61 -2.29
C ALA A 114 -6.99 5.59 -2.02
N GLN A 115 -7.77 6.24 -2.88
CA GLN A 115 -9.21 6.38 -2.65
C GLN A 115 -9.95 5.11 -3.04
N ARG A 116 -11.11 4.88 -2.42
CA ARG A 116 -11.97 3.76 -2.82
C ARG A 116 -12.78 4.11 -4.07
N TYR A 117 -12.68 3.25 -5.07
CA TYR A 117 -13.37 3.38 -6.34
C TYR A 117 -14.32 2.21 -6.57
N ASP A 118 -15.62 2.48 -6.69
CA ASP A 118 -16.61 1.46 -7.10
C ASP A 118 -16.49 1.23 -8.61
N VAL A 119 -15.94 0.06 -8.98
CA VAL A 119 -15.64 -0.29 -10.38
C VAL A 119 -16.90 -0.33 -11.23
N LYS A 120 -18.03 -0.75 -10.66
CA LYS A 120 -19.28 -0.94 -11.40
C LYS A 120 -19.99 0.38 -11.68
N SER A 121 -20.12 1.23 -10.66
CA SER A 121 -20.80 2.53 -10.75
C SER A 121 -19.87 3.65 -11.23
N ARG A 122 -18.57 3.38 -11.31
CA ARG A 122 -17.52 4.30 -11.75
C ARG A 122 -17.45 5.57 -10.90
N LYS A 123 -17.62 5.42 -9.59
CA LYS A 123 -17.68 6.52 -8.64
C LYS A 123 -16.74 6.28 -7.47
N TYR A 124 -16.18 7.37 -6.98
CA TYR A 124 -15.51 7.38 -5.68
C TYR A 124 -16.54 7.14 -4.58
N ILE A 125 -16.21 6.23 -3.68
CA ILE A 125 -17.05 5.89 -2.50
C ILE A 125 -16.73 6.86 -1.35
N GLY A 126 -15.63 7.63 -1.46
CA GLY A 126 -15.11 8.46 -0.39
C GLY A 126 -14.39 7.58 0.64
N SER A 127 -14.78 7.70 1.91
CA SER A 127 -14.19 6.98 3.05
C SER A 127 -14.77 5.56 3.21
N PRO A 128 -14.03 4.58 3.78
CA PRO A 128 -12.60 4.64 4.16
C PRO A 128 -11.64 4.68 2.97
N VAL A 129 -10.38 5.03 3.21
CA VAL A 129 -9.27 5.04 2.23
C VAL A 129 -8.11 4.19 2.75
N LYS A 130 -7.14 3.86 1.88
CA LYS A 130 -5.85 3.30 2.31
C LYS A 130 -4.79 4.40 2.34
N TYR A 131 -3.88 4.33 3.31
CA TYR A 131 -2.68 5.16 3.34
C TYR A 131 -1.44 4.29 3.13
N TYR A 132 -0.55 4.78 2.28
CA TYR A 132 0.74 4.18 1.98
C TYR A 132 1.85 5.17 2.30
N PHE A 133 2.99 4.69 2.76
CA PHE A 133 4.16 5.52 3.02
C PHE A 133 4.96 5.69 1.74
N GLU A 134 5.45 6.91 1.49
CA GLU A 134 6.27 7.21 0.31
C GLU A 134 7.60 6.43 0.33
N ASP A 135 8.08 6.08 1.53
CA ASP A 135 9.22 5.20 1.75
C ASP A 135 8.96 4.19 2.88
N VAL A 136 9.11 2.89 2.59
CA VAL A 136 8.87 1.81 3.55
C VAL A 136 9.92 1.73 4.66
N GLY A 137 11.14 2.22 4.41
CA GLY A 137 12.19 2.33 5.43
C GLY A 137 11.87 3.36 6.49
N LEU A 138 11.33 4.52 6.09
CA LEU A 138 10.79 5.51 7.04
C LEU A 138 9.62 4.95 7.85
N ARG A 139 8.70 4.21 7.20
CA ARG A 139 7.62 3.50 7.92
C ARG A 139 8.17 2.51 8.93
N ASN A 140 9.20 1.75 8.58
CA ASN A 140 9.77 0.76 9.49
C ASN A 140 10.52 1.42 10.64
N ALA A 141 11.17 2.56 10.41
CA ALA A 141 11.83 3.34 11.46
C ALA A 141 10.86 3.81 12.55
N LEU A 142 9.64 4.20 12.18
CA LEU A 142 8.55 4.54 13.11
C LEU A 142 8.19 3.39 14.06
N LEU A 143 8.24 2.15 13.57
CA LEU A 143 7.92 0.94 14.35
C LEU A 143 9.14 0.31 15.01
N ASP A 144 10.27 1.04 15.06
CA ASP A 144 11.57 0.54 15.49
C ASP A 144 12.01 -0.75 14.79
N PHE A 145 11.58 -0.97 13.55
CA PHE A 145 11.86 -2.17 12.76
C PHE A 145 11.34 -3.47 13.41
N ARG A 146 10.41 -3.39 14.37
CA ARG A 146 9.87 -4.56 15.10
C ARG A 146 8.77 -5.31 14.35
N GLN A 147 8.08 -4.63 13.45
CA GLN A 147 6.94 -5.18 12.70
C GLN A 147 7.22 -5.09 11.20
N VAL A 148 7.67 -6.20 10.62
CA VAL A 148 7.91 -6.34 9.18
C VAL A 148 6.85 -7.27 8.62
N GLU A 149 5.83 -6.70 7.99
CA GLU A 149 4.71 -7.46 7.41
C GLU A 149 4.87 -7.49 5.90
N GLU A 150 5.48 -8.56 5.40
CA GLU A 150 5.93 -8.62 4.00
C GLU A 150 4.82 -8.36 2.99
N THR A 151 3.63 -8.90 3.22
CA THR A 151 2.47 -8.71 2.33
C THR A 151 2.11 -7.24 2.19
N HIS A 152 2.00 -6.51 3.30
CA HIS A 152 1.60 -5.10 3.28
C HIS A 152 2.73 -4.18 2.79
N LEU A 153 3.98 -4.52 3.09
CA LEU A 153 5.14 -3.83 2.53
C LEU A 153 5.22 -4.01 1.02
N MET A 154 4.98 -5.23 0.52
CA MET A 154 4.94 -5.51 -0.92
C MET A 154 3.83 -4.71 -1.60
N GLU A 155 2.63 -4.68 -1.02
CA GLU A 155 1.53 -3.85 -1.50
C GLU A 155 1.92 -2.37 -1.58
N ASN A 156 2.49 -1.80 -0.50
CA ASN A 156 2.96 -0.40 -0.51
C ASN A 156 4.03 -0.16 -1.58
N ILE A 157 4.97 -1.08 -1.77
CA ILE A 157 6.04 -0.92 -2.76
C ILE A 157 5.46 -0.93 -4.18
N ILE A 158 4.49 -1.81 -4.44
CA ILE A 158 3.76 -1.83 -5.72
C ILE A 158 3.02 -0.50 -5.93
N TYR A 159 2.35 0.01 -4.90
CA TYR A 159 1.69 1.31 -4.95
C TYR A 159 2.67 2.44 -5.33
N ASN A 160 3.82 2.52 -4.64
CA ASN A 160 4.83 3.55 -4.89
C ASN A 160 5.38 3.45 -6.31
N GLU A 161 5.68 2.24 -6.79
CA GLU A 161 6.18 2.04 -8.16
C GLU A 161 5.14 2.45 -9.21
N LEU A 162 3.86 2.10 -9.03
CA LEU A 162 2.78 2.55 -9.92
C LEU A 162 2.68 4.07 -9.97
N ARG A 163 2.77 4.74 -8.81
CA ARG A 163 2.79 6.21 -8.73
C ARG A 163 4.01 6.80 -9.42
N MET A 164 5.19 6.21 -9.23
CA MET A 164 6.43 6.61 -9.91
C MET A 164 6.33 6.48 -11.43
N ARG A 165 5.60 5.48 -11.95
CA ARG A 165 5.29 5.31 -13.37
C ARG A 165 4.22 6.29 -13.90
N GLY A 166 3.70 7.18 -13.06
CA GLY A 166 2.75 8.21 -13.42
C GLY A 166 1.28 7.79 -13.33
N TYR A 167 0.96 6.62 -12.78
CA TYR A 167 -0.43 6.21 -12.62
C TYR A 167 -1.12 6.96 -11.47
N ASN A 168 -2.40 7.22 -11.65
CA ASN A 168 -3.32 7.52 -10.55
C ASN A 168 -3.82 6.18 -10.00
N VAL A 169 -3.56 5.94 -8.72
CA VAL A 169 -3.73 4.62 -8.09
C VAL A 169 -4.77 4.71 -6.98
N ASP A 170 -5.88 4.00 -7.18
CA ASP A 170 -7.00 3.89 -6.25
C ASP A 170 -7.18 2.43 -5.80
N VAL A 171 -7.97 2.19 -4.77
CA VAL A 171 -8.36 0.83 -4.33
C VAL A 171 -9.72 0.50 -4.92
N GLY A 172 -9.82 -0.62 -5.62
CA GLY A 172 -11.04 -1.00 -6.30
C GLY A 172 -12.02 -1.69 -5.37
N ASN A 173 -13.31 -1.46 -5.59
CA ASN A 173 -14.38 -2.19 -4.96
C ASN A 173 -15.31 -2.77 -6.02
N VAL A 174 -15.54 -4.08 -5.95
CA VAL A 174 -16.43 -4.78 -6.87
C VAL A 174 -17.41 -5.66 -6.10
N LYS A 175 -18.67 -5.69 -6.56
CA LYS A 175 -19.73 -6.49 -5.95
C LYS A 175 -19.81 -7.85 -6.63
N GLN A 176 -19.63 -8.91 -5.87
CA GLN A 176 -19.91 -10.28 -6.31
C GLN A 176 -21.21 -10.78 -5.67
N ARG A 177 -22.10 -11.33 -6.50
CA ARG A 177 -23.33 -11.98 -6.04
C ARG A 177 -23.08 -13.48 -5.90
N PHE A 178 -23.50 -14.06 -4.80
CA PHE A 178 -23.46 -15.51 -4.56
C PHE A 178 -24.80 -15.95 -3.99
N VAL A 179 -25.10 -17.23 -4.20
CA VAL A 179 -26.28 -17.87 -3.62
C VAL A 179 -25.80 -18.64 -2.40
N ASP A 180 -26.38 -18.33 -1.25
CA ASP A 180 -26.18 -19.13 -0.05
C ASP A 180 -26.75 -20.54 -0.31
N LYS A 181 -25.90 -21.55 -0.26
CA LYS A 181 -26.29 -22.95 -0.52
C LYS A 181 -27.24 -23.49 0.56
N SER A 182 -27.23 -22.92 1.76
CA SER A 182 -28.05 -23.37 2.88
C SER A 182 -29.44 -22.72 2.88
N SER A 183 -29.52 -21.42 2.63
CA SER A 183 -30.77 -20.65 2.67
C SER A 183 -31.39 -20.38 1.29
N GLY A 184 -30.66 -20.61 0.20
CA GLY A 184 -31.06 -20.23 -1.16
C GLY A 184 -31.07 -18.71 -1.40
N SER A 185 -30.69 -17.91 -0.41
CA SER A 185 -30.75 -16.46 -0.48
C SER A 185 -29.63 -15.89 -1.35
N LYS A 186 -29.94 -14.78 -2.05
CA LYS A 186 -28.96 -14.03 -2.84
C LYS A 186 -28.21 -13.07 -1.93
N LEU A 187 -26.93 -13.33 -1.73
CA LEU A 187 -26.02 -12.48 -0.97
C LEU A 187 -25.13 -11.68 -1.91
N THR A 188 -24.74 -10.48 -1.48
CA THR A 188 -23.77 -9.63 -2.20
C THR A 188 -22.59 -9.37 -1.28
N LYS A 189 -21.38 -9.67 -1.75
CA LYS A 189 -20.11 -9.42 -1.05
C LYS A 189 -19.34 -8.41 -1.85
N HIS A 190 -18.74 -7.48 -1.13
CA HIS A 190 -17.78 -6.56 -1.68
C HIS A 190 -16.41 -7.23 -1.67
N LEU A 191 -15.79 -7.31 -2.83
CA LEU A 191 -14.41 -7.72 -3.00
C LEU A 191 -13.57 -6.46 -3.24
N GLU A 192 -12.40 -6.44 -2.61
CA GLU A 192 -11.41 -5.43 -2.83
C GLU A 192 -10.51 -5.84 -4.00
N ILE A 193 -10.10 -4.87 -4.79
CA ILE A 193 -9.03 -4.99 -5.79
C ILE A 193 -7.93 -4.07 -5.26
N ASP A 194 -6.72 -4.60 -5.05
CA ASP A 194 -5.67 -3.84 -4.39
C ASP A 194 -5.42 -2.51 -5.10
N PHE A 195 -5.32 -2.53 -6.44
CA PHE A 195 -5.13 -1.32 -7.23
C PHE A 195 -6.03 -1.24 -8.48
N VAL A 196 -6.60 -0.05 -8.67
CA VAL A 196 -7.14 0.46 -9.93
C VAL A 196 -6.18 1.55 -10.40
N ALA A 197 -5.29 1.19 -11.33
CA ALA A 197 -4.27 2.10 -11.85
C ALA A 197 -4.75 2.73 -13.16
N ASN A 198 -4.80 4.05 -13.22
CA ASN A 198 -5.23 4.81 -14.41
C ASN A 198 -4.10 5.69 -14.94
N LEU A 199 -3.83 5.64 -16.24
CA LEU A 199 -2.91 6.53 -16.96
C LEU A 199 -3.58 6.97 -18.27
N GLY A 200 -4.16 8.18 -18.25
CA GLY A 200 -4.99 8.67 -19.36
C GLY A 200 -6.19 7.74 -19.61
N SER A 201 -6.28 7.18 -20.82
CA SER A 201 -7.31 6.19 -21.19
C SER A 201 -6.97 4.75 -20.79
N ARG A 202 -5.75 4.49 -20.34
CA ARG A 202 -5.33 3.16 -19.90
C ARG A 202 -5.78 2.92 -18.47
N ARG A 203 -6.44 1.79 -18.23
CA ARG A 203 -6.78 1.30 -16.90
C ARG A 203 -6.28 -0.13 -16.73
N ILE A 204 -5.74 -0.42 -15.56
CA ILE A 204 -5.26 -1.73 -15.15
C ILE A 204 -5.83 -2.02 -13.76
N TYR A 205 -6.34 -3.23 -13.58
CA TYR A 205 -6.71 -3.78 -12.27
C TYR A 205 -5.61 -4.72 -11.80
N ILE A 206 -5.10 -4.51 -10.59
CA ILE A 206 -3.96 -5.27 -10.07
C ILE A 206 -4.35 -5.87 -8.73
N GLN A 207 -4.07 -7.17 -8.58
CA GLN A 207 -4.05 -7.86 -7.30
C GLN A 207 -2.60 -8.21 -6.95
N SER A 208 -2.18 -7.91 -5.73
CA SER A 208 -0.91 -8.34 -5.17
C SER A 208 -1.14 -9.66 -4.41
N ALA A 209 -0.35 -10.68 -4.74
CA ALA A 209 -0.48 -12.00 -4.13
C ALA A 209 0.91 -12.45 -3.66
N PHE A 210 1.14 -12.39 -2.35
CA PHE A 210 2.45 -12.77 -1.80
C PHE A 210 2.86 -14.20 -2.22
N GLN A 211 1.92 -15.15 -2.11
CA GLN A 211 2.07 -16.53 -2.57
C GLN A 211 0.74 -17.10 -3.05
N MET A 212 0.79 -18.00 -4.04
CA MET A 212 -0.36 -18.74 -4.55
C MET A 212 -0.06 -20.26 -4.61
N PRO A 213 0.10 -20.93 -3.45
CA PRO A 213 0.62 -22.30 -3.40
C PRO A 213 -0.38 -23.37 -3.85
N ASN A 214 -1.68 -23.04 -3.92
CA ASN A 214 -2.74 -24.00 -4.25
C ASN A 214 -3.89 -23.35 -5.03
N ALA A 215 -4.73 -24.18 -5.63
CA ALA A 215 -5.86 -23.74 -6.46
C ALA A 215 -6.90 -22.91 -5.71
N GLU A 216 -7.09 -23.15 -4.40
CA GLU A 216 -8.02 -22.37 -3.58
C GLU A 216 -7.52 -20.93 -3.41
N LYS A 217 -6.23 -20.75 -3.11
CA LYS A 217 -5.60 -19.44 -2.98
C LYS A 217 -5.59 -18.70 -4.31
N ILE A 218 -5.26 -19.38 -5.41
CA ILE A 218 -5.37 -18.80 -6.77
C ILE A 218 -6.78 -18.29 -7.02
N LYS A 219 -7.81 -19.10 -6.72
CA LYS A 219 -9.21 -18.71 -6.90
C LYS A 219 -9.58 -17.52 -6.02
N GLN A 220 -9.07 -17.45 -4.79
CA GLN A 220 -9.29 -16.34 -3.88
C GLN A 220 -8.69 -15.04 -4.43
N GLU A 221 -7.43 -15.05 -4.86
CA GLU A 221 -6.75 -13.87 -5.40
C GLU A 221 -7.37 -13.39 -6.72
N LYS A 222 -7.84 -14.32 -7.56
CA LYS A 222 -8.54 -13.99 -8.82
C LYS A 222 -9.95 -13.47 -8.61
N ALA A 223 -10.59 -13.72 -7.46
CA ALA A 223 -12.03 -13.54 -7.30
C ALA A 223 -12.51 -12.11 -7.57
N SER A 224 -11.74 -11.10 -7.15
CA SER A 224 -12.07 -9.69 -7.36
C SER A 224 -11.95 -9.33 -8.85
N LEU A 225 -10.86 -9.74 -9.51
CA LEU A 225 -10.61 -9.49 -10.92
C LEU A 225 -11.65 -10.15 -11.83
N LEU A 226 -12.05 -11.39 -11.52
CA LEU A 226 -13.10 -12.12 -12.27
C LEU A 226 -14.49 -11.50 -12.12
N ALA A 227 -14.74 -10.74 -11.05
CA ALA A 227 -16.01 -10.05 -10.86
C ALA A 227 -16.14 -8.78 -11.71
N ILE A 228 -15.04 -8.31 -12.34
CA ILE A 228 -15.01 -7.14 -13.20
C ILE A 228 -15.49 -7.52 -14.60
N LYS A 229 -16.46 -6.77 -15.13
CA LYS A 229 -17.12 -7.09 -16.41
C LYS A 229 -16.59 -6.34 -17.62
N ASP A 230 -15.72 -5.37 -17.42
CA ASP A 230 -15.08 -4.66 -18.53
C ASP A 230 -13.84 -5.42 -19.05
N SER A 231 -13.33 -4.97 -20.18
CA SER A 231 -12.20 -5.57 -20.89
C SER A 231 -10.86 -4.92 -20.57
N PHE A 232 -10.77 -4.07 -19.54
CA PHE A 232 -9.47 -3.52 -19.15
C PHE A 232 -8.56 -4.63 -18.62
N LYS A 233 -7.25 -4.37 -18.71
CA LYS A 233 -6.20 -5.31 -18.35
C LYS A 233 -6.29 -5.66 -16.85
N LYS A 234 -6.07 -6.94 -16.55
CA LYS A 234 -6.10 -7.50 -15.20
C LYS A 234 -4.76 -8.20 -14.96
N ILE A 235 -4.10 -7.87 -13.87
CA ILE A 235 -2.76 -8.36 -13.55
C ILE A 235 -2.74 -8.90 -12.12
N ILE A 236 -2.05 -10.02 -11.92
CA ILE A 236 -1.64 -10.49 -10.60
C ILE A 236 -0.12 -10.36 -10.51
N ILE A 237 0.35 -9.67 -9.47
CA ILE A 237 1.78 -9.54 -9.16
C ILE A 237 2.10 -10.49 -8.01
N VAL A 238 3.02 -11.43 -8.23
CA VAL A 238 3.46 -12.41 -7.24
C VAL A 238 4.90 -12.20 -6.80
N LYS A 239 5.25 -12.52 -5.55
CA LYS A 239 6.66 -12.47 -5.12
C LYS A 239 7.53 -13.51 -5.82
N ASP A 240 6.96 -14.67 -6.15
CA ASP A 240 7.70 -15.78 -6.76
C ASP A 240 8.32 -15.38 -8.11
N VAL A 241 9.48 -15.98 -8.42
CA VAL A 241 10.11 -15.84 -9.74
C VAL A 241 9.46 -16.83 -10.69
N ILE A 242 8.65 -16.29 -11.59
CA ILE A 242 7.91 -17.03 -12.60
C ILE A 242 8.14 -16.40 -13.96
N LYS A 243 7.93 -17.16 -15.03
CA LYS A 243 7.77 -16.56 -16.35
C LYS A 243 6.38 -15.93 -16.44
N PRO A 244 6.24 -14.71 -17.00
CA PRO A 244 4.95 -14.10 -17.27
C PRO A 244 4.06 -15.04 -18.08
N PHE A 245 2.81 -15.18 -17.68
CA PHE A 245 1.82 -15.97 -18.42
C PHE A 245 0.42 -15.37 -18.29
N GLN A 246 -0.39 -15.57 -19.32
CA GLN A 246 -1.80 -15.22 -19.31
C GLN A 246 -2.63 -16.49 -19.18
N ASP A 247 -3.61 -16.49 -18.28
CA ASP A 247 -4.51 -17.62 -18.10
C ASP A 247 -5.75 -17.57 -19.01
N GLU A 248 -6.60 -18.59 -18.92
CA GLU A 248 -7.83 -18.71 -19.70
C GLU A 248 -8.85 -17.59 -19.46
N ASP A 249 -8.76 -16.88 -18.32
CA ASP A 249 -9.60 -15.71 -18.00
C ASP A 249 -9.00 -14.40 -18.53
N GLY A 250 -7.87 -14.47 -19.22
CA GLY A 250 -7.14 -13.33 -19.74
C GLY A 250 -6.39 -12.54 -18.67
N ILE A 251 -6.18 -13.09 -17.47
CA ILE A 251 -5.45 -12.45 -16.38
C ILE A 251 -3.95 -12.73 -16.56
N LEU A 252 -3.16 -11.66 -16.65
CA LEU A 252 -1.70 -11.75 -16.73
C LEU A 252 -1.12 -11.92 -15.32
N THR A 253 -0.31 -12.95 -15.10
CA THR A 253 0.45 -13.10 -13.86
C THR A 253 1.93 -12.80 -14.13
N ILE A 254 2.53 -11.91 -13.35
CA ILE A 254 3.94 -11.52 -13.45
C ILE A 254 4.65 -11.61 -12.11
N SER A 255 5.96 -11.82 -12.14
CA SER A 255 6.79 -11.69 -10.94
C SER A 255 6.89 -10.23 -10.51
N LEU A 256 6.98 -10.00 -9.21
CA LEU A 256 7.27 -8.70 -8.60
C LEU A 256 8.57 -8.12 -9.13
N PHE A 257 9.57 -8.96 -9.39
CA PHE A 257 10.86 -8.50 -9.89
C PHE A 257 10.77 -8.03 -11.35
N ASP A 258 10.01 -8.75 -12.19
CA ASP A 258 9.69 -8.30 -13.54
C ASP A 258 8.93 -6.97 -13.50
N PHE A 259 7.95 -6.87 -12.60
CA PHE A 259 7.22 -5.64 -12.38
C PHE A 259 8.19 -4.51 -12.07
N LEU A 260 9.02 -4.62 -11.03
CA LEU A 260 9.91 -3.55 -10.56
C LEU A 260 11.08 -3.21 -11.49
N GLN A 261 11.62 -4.16 -12.25
CA GLN A 261 12.82 -3.94 -13.06
C GLN A 261 12.53 -3.61 -14.52
N ASN A 262 11.36 -3.98 -15.04
CA ASN A 262 10.95 -3.66 -16.40
C ASN A 262 9.84 -2.61 -16.39
N SER A 263 10.13 -1.42 -16.92
CA SER A 263 9.16 -0.32 -17.03
C SER A 263 7.96 -0.67 -17.92
N ASN A 264 8.12 -1.61 -18.85
CA ASN A 264 7.08 -2.05 -19.79
C ASN A 264 6.38 -3.35 -19.35
N SER A 265 6.64 -3.88 -18.14
CA SER A 265 6.01 -5.11 -17.64
C SER A 265 4.48 -5.06 -17.60
N LEU A 266 3.91 -3.87 -17.48
CA LEU A 266 2.47 -3.64 -17.50
C LEU A 266 1.86 -3.67 -18.91
N GLU A 267 2.66 -3.71 -19.97
CA GLU A 267 2.22 -3.71 -21.38
C GLU A 267 2.21 -5.11 -22.02
N TRP A 268 2.77 -6.12 -21.34
CA TRP A 268 2.87 -7.51 -21.82
C TRP A 268 1.57 -8.23 -22.14
#